data_AF-A0A2P4SFE0-F1
#
_entry.id   AF-A0A2P4SFE0-F1
#
_cell.length_a   1.000
_cell.length_b   1.000
_cell.length_c   1.000
_cell.angle_alpha   90.00
_cell.angle_beta   90.00
_cell.angle_gamma   90.00
#
_symmetry.space_group_name_H-M   'P 1'
#
loop_
_entity.id
_entity.type
_entity.pdbx_description
1 polymer ?
#
loop_
_entity_poly.entity_id
_entity_poly.type
_entity_poly.pdbx_seq_one_letter_code
_entity_poly.pdbx_strand_id
1 'polypeptide(L)'
;MDSRVSELFGGCCRPTGAAFRGRGGAAPGGGGGGSKAKKKSGRSRGGKANNPPYLPPEAEDGNIEYKLKLVNPSQYRFEHLVTQMKWRLQEGRGEAVYQIGVEDNGLLVGLSEEEMRASLKTLRRMAEKVGADITVLREREVDYDSDVPRKITEVLVRKVPDNQQFLDLRVAVLGNVDSGKSTLLGVLTQGELDNGRGRARLNLFRHLHEIQSGRTSSISFEILGFNSKGEVVNYSDSRTAEEICESSSKMITFIDLAGHHKYLKTTIFGLTSYCPDFAMLVVSANTGIAGTTREHLGLAMALKVPFFIVISKVDLCSKATVERTVKQLERILKQPGCNKLPLLVTSDDDAVTAAQQFAQSPNITPIFTLSSVSGENLDLVKVFLNILPPLTNSKEQEELMQQLTEFQIEQAETLDYWEMFK
;
A
#
# COMPACT_ATOMS: atom_id res chain seq x y z
N MET A 1 -2.68 -28.12 -1.64
CA MET A 1 -3.85 -27.29 -2.02
C MET A 1 -5.05 -27.79 -1.23
N ASP A 2 -5.51 -26.97 -0.29
CA ASP A 2 -6.48 -27.33 0.73
C ASP A 2 -7.92 -27.40 0.14
N SER A 3 -8.73 -28.33 0.63
CA SER A 3 -10.00 -28.81 0.05
C SER A 3 -11.19 -27.84 0.15
N ARG A 4 -10.94 -26.52 0.22
CA ARG A 4 -11.97 -25.48 0.37
C ARG A 4 -12.22 -24.65 -0.90
N VAL A 5 -11.53 -24.93 -2.00
CA VAL A 5 -11.67 -24.20 -3.28
C VAL A 5 -12.89 -24.65 -4.10
N SER A 6 -13.45 -25.83 -3.80
CA SER A 6 -14.56 -26.43 -4.56
C SER A 6 -15.96 -25.88 -4.24
N GLU A 7 -16.15 -25.14 -3.15
CA GLU A 7 -17.49 -24.64 -2.76
C GLU A 7 -17.87 -23.27 -3.37
N LEU A 8 -16.92 -22.55 -3.98
CA LEU A 8 -17.17 -21.20 -4.52
C LEU A 8 -17.64 -21.18 -5.99
N PHE A 9 -17.59 -22.31 -6.71
CA PHE A 9 -17.90 -22.36 -8.15
C PHE A 9 -18.98 -23.37 -8.57
N GLY A 10 -19.68 -24.01 -7.64
CA GLY A 10 -20.68 -25.05 -7.94
C GLY A 10 -22.13 -24.56 -7.84
N GLY A 11 -22.74 -24.11 -8.94
CA GLY A 11 -24.20 -24.19 -9.08
C GLY A 11 -24.89 -23.11 -9.89
N CYS A 12 -24.87 -23.21 -11.23
CA CYS A 12 -25.98 -22.70 -12.06
C CYS A 12 -26.02 -23.37 -13.44
N CYS A 13 -27.25 -23.73 -13.86
CA CYS A 13 -27.71 -24.40 -15.10
C CYS A 13 -27.69 -25.94 -15.03
N ARG A 14 -28.75 -26.74 -15.27
CA ARG A 14 -30.15 -26.66 -15.81
C ARG A 14 -30.74 -28.12 -15.68
N PRO A 15 -31.95 -28.51 -16.17
CA PRO A 15 -33.26 -27.86 -16.32
C PRO A 15 -34.44 -28.70 -15.73
N THR A 16 -35.64 -28.15 -15.90
CA THR A 16 -37.03 -28.62 -15.66
C THR A 16 -37.38 -30.11 -15.85
N GLY A 17 -38.23 -30.64 -14.96
CA GLY A 17 -39.05 -31.83 -15.15
C GLY A 17 -40.04 -32.03 -14.01
N ALA A 18 -41.35 -32.00 -14.30
CA ALA A 18 -42.47 -31.98 -13.36
C ALA A 18 -42.78 -33.33 -12.68
N ALA A 19 -43.36 -33.31 -11.47
CA ALA A 19 -44.56 -34.07 -11.08
C ALA A 19 -44.92 -33.93 -9.58
N PHE A 20 -46.03 -33.21 -9.34
CA PHE A 20 -47.20 -33.54 -8.50
C PHE A 20 -47.15 -34.40 -7.21
N ARG A 21 -48.01 -33.96 -6.27
CA ARG A 21 -48.57 -34.57 -5.02
C ARG A 21 -47.82 -34.19 -3.74
N GLY A 22 -48.43 -33.68 -2.66
CA GLY A 22 -49.82 -33.35 -2.34
C GLY A 22 -50.04 -33.38 -0.82
N ARG A 23 -50.77 -32.39 -0.27
CA ARG A 23 -51.44 -32.32 1.06
C ARG A 23 -50.52 -32.35 2.30
N GLY A 24 -50.77 -31.59 3.38
CA GLY A 24 -51.83 -30.63 3.71
C GLY A 24 -51.72 -30.20 5.19
N GLY A 25 -52.45 -29.13 5.56
CA GLY A 25 -52.91 -28.73 6.92
C GLY A 25 -51.82 -28.34 7.95
N ALA A 26 -52.00 -27.38 8.86
CA ALA A 26 -53.12 -26.54 9.24
C ALA A 26 -52.57 -25.39 10.13
N ALA A 27 -53.19 -24.21 10.05
CA ALA A 27 -53.21 -23.20 11.11
C ALA A 27 -54.48 -23.40 11.95
N PRO A 28 -54.59 -22.86 13.19
CA PRO A 28 -54.95 -21.45 13.43
C PRO A 28 -54.14 -20.84 14.62
N GLY A 29 -54.16 -19.58 15.04
CA GLY A 29 -55.01 -18.40 14.84
C GLY A 29 -55.19 -17.67 16.20
N GLY A 30 -54.99 -16.34 16.23
CA GLY A 30 -55.35 -15.42 17.34
C GLY A 30 -54.24 -15.13 18.37
N GLY A 31 -54.02 -13.94 18.91
CA GLY A 31 -54.69 -12.64 18.81
C GLY A 31 -54.44 -11.82 20.10
N GLY A 32 -53.91 -10.59 19.97
CA GLY A 32 -54.18 -9.46 20.87
C GLY A 32 -53.34 -9.27 22.15
N GLY A 33 -52.93 -8.00 22.40
CA GLY A 33 -52.65 -7.50 23.76
C GLY A 33 -51.43 -6.59 23.90
N GLY A 34 -51.61 -5.28 23.70
CA GLY A 34 -50.56 -4.29 23.91
C GLY A 34 -50.29 -3.93 25.39
N SER A 35 -49.13 -3.32 25.64
CA SER A 35 -48.87 -2.53 26.85
C SER A 35 -47.81 -1.47 26.57
N LYS A 36 -48.27 -0.21 26.53
CA LYS A 36 -47.45 1.01 26.44
C LYS A 36 -46.83 1.27 27.82
N ALA A 37 -45.50 1.32 27.90
CA ALA A 37 -44.80 1.91 29.04
C ALA A 37 -44.17 3.26 28.62
N LYS A 38 -44.74 4.35 29.14
CA LYS A 38 -44.14 5.70 29.13
C LYS A 38 -42.95 5.73 30.10
N LYS A 39 -41.77 6.14 29.64
CA LYS A 39 -40.75 6.78 30.48
C LYS A 39 -40.33 8.11 29.86
N LYS A 40 -40.60 9.19 30.60
CA LYS A 40 -40.09 10.55 30.36
C LYS A 40 -38.68 10.68 30.97
N SER A 41 -37.97 11.68 30.47
CA SER A 41 -36.88 12.45 31.09
C SER A 41 -35.44 12.06 30.74
N GLY A 42 -34.63 13.09 30.48
CA GLY A 42 -33.18 13.01 30.40
C GLY A 42 -32.58 13.47 29.07
N ARG A 43 -32.66 14.77 28.75
CA ARG A 43 -31.76 15.40 27.77
C ARG A 43 -30.34 15.37 28.38
N SER A 44 -29.60 14.30 28.16
CA SER A 44 -28.17 14.23 28.46
C SER A 44 -27.42 14.97 27.36
N ARG A 45 -26.88 16.16 27.69
CA ARG A 45 -25.84 16.80 26.90
C ARG A 45 -24.61 15.92 26.99
N GLY A 46 -24.36 15.12 25.96
CA GLY A 46 -23.13 14.33 25.84
C GLY A 46 -21.93 15.26 25.78
N GLY A 47 -21.22 15.39 26.91
CA GLY A 47 -19.86 15.92 26.91
C GLY A 47 -19.01 15.05 26.00
N LYS A 48 -18.20 15.69 25.15
CA LYS A 48 -17.16 15.02 24.39
C LYS A 48 -16.25 14.32 25.42
N ALA A 49 -16.24 13.00 25.41
CA ALA A 49 -15.21 12.24 26.10
C ALA A 49 -13.90 12.55 25.37
N ASN A 50 -13.09 13.44 25.94
CA ASN A 50 -11.69 13.62 25.58
C ASN A 50 -10.95 12.35 26.00
N ASN A 51 -11.01 11.30 25.17
CA ASN A 51 -9.96 10.30 25.20
C ASN A 51 -8.69 10.99 24.66
N PRO A 52 -7.59 11.04 25.44
CA PRO A 52 -6.33 11.50 24.88
C PRO A 52 -5.95 10.59 23.70
N PRO A 53 -5.39 11.14 22.62
CA PRO A 53 -5.00 10.36 21.47
C PRO A 53 -3.84 9.44 21.90
N TYR A 54 -4.11 8.15 22.00
CA TYR A 54 -3.15 7.14 22.44
C TYR A 54 -2.78 6.28 21.24
N LEU A 55 -1.48 6.09 21.03
CA LEU A 55 -0.97 5.08 20.10
C LEU A 55 -0.86 3.73 20.81
N PRO A 56 -0.93 2.61 20.09
CA PRO A 56 -0.59 1.32 20.69
C PRO A 56 0.82 1.40 21.29
N PRO A 57 1.07 0.71 22.42
CA PRO A 57 2.37 0.72 23.08
C PRO A 57 3.46 0.27 22.11
N GLU A 58 4.68 0.77 22.33
CA GLU A 58 5.82 0.42 21.50
C GLU A 58 6.03 -1.10 21.49
N ALA A 59 6.18 -1.67 20.29
CA ALA A 59 6.55 -3.07 20.16
C ALA A 59 8.06 -3.22 20.43
N GLU A 60 8.42 -4.20 21.27
CA GLU A 60 9.82 -4.50 21.54
C GLU A 60 10.54 -4.88 20.25
N ASP A 61 9.91 -5.69 19.39
CA ASP A 61 10.34 -6.05 18.04
C ASP A 61 9.70 -5.14 16.97
N GLY A 62 10.46 -4.82 15.92
CA GLY A 62 10.00 -4.08 14.74
C GLY A 62 10.88 -2.88 14.39
N ASN A 63 10.51 -2.17 13.33
CA ASN A 63 11.27 -1.02 12.84
C ASN A 63 10.73 0.34 13.31
N ILE A 64 9.83 0.35 14.29
CA ILE A 64 9.21 1.57 14.83
C ILE A 64 9.72 1.79 16.25
N GLU A 65 10.16 3.01 16.55
CA GLU A 65 10.71 3.39 17.86
C GLU A 65 10.02 4.65 18.39
N TYR A 66 9.60 4.63 19.66
CA TYR A 66 9.03 5.81 20.31
C TYR A 66 10.05 6.45 21.24
N LYS A 67 10.18 7.78 21.18
CA LYS A 67 11.04 8.51 22.12
C LYS A 67 10.41 9.83 22.52
N LEU A 68 10.26 10.02 23.83
CA LEU A 68 9.73 11.27 24.36
C LEU A 68 10.64 12.44 24.01
N LYS A 69 11.93 12.36 24.35
CA LYS A 69 12.93 13.41 24.08
C LYS A 69 14.34 12.86 23.92
N LEU A 70 15.13 13.50 23.04
CA LEU A 70 16.53 13.16 22.77
C LEU A 70 17.45 14.37 23.00
N VAL A 71 17.22 15.12 24.08
CA VAL A 71 17.98 16.34 24.39
C VAL A 71 19.26 15.98 25.15
N ASN A 72 20.42 16.35 24.60
CA ASN A 72 21.75 16.24 25.21
C ASN A 72 22.01 14.93 25.99
N PRO A 73 21.96 13.76 25.34
CA PRO A 73 22.29 12.50 26.00
C PRO A 73 23.76 12.47 26.44
N SER A 74 24.04 11.81 27.57
CA SER A 74 25.41 11.47 27.96
C SER A 74 26.08 10.60 26.90
N GLN A 75 27.42 10.55 26.87
CA GLN A 75 28.16 9.77 25.87
C GLN A 75 27.76 8.29 25.89
N TYR A 76 27.60 7.70 27.08
CA TYR A 76 27.09 6.35 27.27
C TYR A 76 25.66 6.18 26.72
N ARG A 77 24.75 7.10 27.06
CA ARG A 77 23.36 7.04 26.55
C ARG A 77 23.31 7.20 25.03
N PHE A 78 24.16 8.05 24.47
CA PHE A 78 24.27 8.25 23.03
C PHE A 78 24.74 6.98 22.31
N GLU A 79 25.72 6.26 22.84
CA GLU A 79 26.16 4.98 22.27
C GLU A 79 25.08 3.90 22.31
N HIS A 80 24.31 3.84 23.40
CA HIS A 80 23.14 2.96 23.49
C HIS A 80 22.07 3.29 22.45
N LEU A 81 21.75 4.58 22.30
CA LEU A 81 20.79 5.04 21.29
C LEU A 81 21.23 4.69 19.86
N VAL A 82 22.53 4.82 19.57
CA VAL A 82 23.11 4.45 18.26
C VAL A 82 23.00 2.94 18.02
N THR A 83 23.27 2.14 19.04
CA THR A 83 23.17 0.67 18.95
C THR A 83 21.72 0.24 18.72
N GLN A 84 20.78 0.86 19.45
CA GLN A 84 19.35 0.67 19.26
C GLN A 84 18.90 1.03 17.84
N MET A 85 19.34 2.17 17.31
CA MET A 85 19.04 2.59 15.93
C MET A 85 19.56 1.59 14.91
N LYS A 86 20.78 1.09 15.09
CA LYS A 86 21.34 0.04 14.23
C LYS A 86 20.48 -1.22 14.24
N TRP A 87 19.97 -1.61 15.40
CA TRP A 87 19.08 -2.76 15.54
C TRP A 87 17.74 -2.55 14.85
N ARG A 88 17.05 -1.42 15.09
CA ARG A 88 15.78 -1.07 14.41
C ARG A 88 15.92 -1.01 12.89
N LEU A 89 17.04 -0.46 12.39
CA LEU A 89 17.37 -0.45 10.97
C LEU A 89 17.57 -1.86 10.41
N GLN A 90 18.19 -2.77 11.16
CA GLN A 90 18.35 -4.17 10.72
C GLN A 90 17.01 -4.90 10.66
N GLU A 91 16.13 -4.70 11.64
CA GLU A 91 14.80 -5.31 11.63
C GLU A 91 13.93 -4.80 10.47
N GLY A 92 14.03 -3.52 10.13
CA GLY A 92 13.31 -2.92 9.00
C GLY A 92 14.04 -2.92 7.66
N ARG A 93 15.05 -3.79 7.47
CA ARG A 93 15.83 -3.92 6.21
C ARG A 93 16.40 -2.60 5.68
N GLY A 94 16.92 -1.79 6.58
CA GLY A 94 17.50 -0.47 6.28
C GLY A 94 16.53 0.70 6.48
N GLU A 95 15.29 0.47 6.91
CA GLU A 95 14.34 1.54 7.24
C GLU A 95 13.89 1.45 8.69
N ALA A 96 13.84 2.58 9.39
CA ALA A 96 13.27 2.68 10.73
C ALA A 96 12.43 3.97 10.86
N VAL A 97 11.30 3.90 11.56
CA VAL A 97 10.43 5.05 11.82
C VAL A 97 10.53 5.44 13.28
N TYR A 98 10.97 6.67 13.53
CA TYR A 98 11.08 7.25 14.87
C TYR A 98 9.93 8.21 15.12
N GLN A 99 9.23 8.03 16.24
CA GLN A 99 8.20 8.96 16.69
C GLN A 99 8.72 9.75 17.89
N ILE A 100 9.00 11.04 17.66
CA ILE A 100 9.57 11.94 18.67
C ILE A 100 8.45 12.74 19.34
N GLY A 101 8.45 12.77 20.68
CA GLY A 101 7.39 13.37 21.49
C GLY A 101 6.31 12.38 21.94
N VAL A 102 6.58 11.07 21.79
CA VAL A 102 5.71 9.97 22.23
C VAL A 102 6.43 9.20 23.34
N GLU A 103 5.73 8.91 24.44
CA GLU A 103 6.26 8.01 25.47
C GLU A 103 6.25 6.55 25.00
N ASP A 104 7.08 5.69 25.60
CA ASP A 104 7.16 4.26 25.26
C ASP A 104 5.81 3.54 25.44
N ASN A 105 4.96 4.06 26.33
CA ASN A 105 3.60 3.60 26.51
C ASN A 105 2.66 4.03 25.38
N GLY A 106 3.03 4.87 24.41
CA GLY A 106 2.17 5.37 23.34
C GLY A 106 1.41 6.67 23.67
N LEU A 107 1.68 7.30 24.82
CA LEU A 107 1.11 8.60 25.20
C LEU A 107 1.74 9.72 24.38
N LEU A 108 0.89 10.49 23.68
CA LEU A 108 1.28 11.65 22.89
C LEU A 108 1.47 12.86 23.81
N VAL A 109 2.69 13.12 24.27
CA VAL A 109 2.99 14.26 25.17
C VAL A 109 3.36 15.52 24.38
N GLY A 110 4.06 15.34 23.25
CA GLY A 110 4.62 16.40 22.44
C GLY A 110 5.76 17.16 23.10
N LEU A 111 6.57 17.84 22.27
CA LEU A 111 7.70 18.66 22.70
C LEU A 111 7.53 20.12 22.27
N SER A 112 8.19 21.02 22.98
CA SER A 112 8.36 22.41 22.50
C SER A 112 9.25 22.45 21.25
N GLU A 113 9.18 23.55 20.49
CA GLU A 113 9.98 23.71 19.27
C GLU A 113 11.50 23.61 19.53
N GLU A 114 11.96 24.16 20.66
CA GLU A 114 13.38 24.10 21.06
C GLU A 114 13.83 22.67 21.38
N GLU A 115 13.03 21.93 22.16
CA GLU A 115 13.30 20.54 22.51
C GLU A 115 13.22 19.62 21.30
N MET A 116 12.27 19.87 20.39
CA MET A 116 12.13 19.12 19.15
C MET A 116 13.37 19.33 18.27
N ARG A 117 13.80 20.57 18.08
CA ARG A 117 15.00 20.89 17.30
C ARG A 117 16.26 20.25 17.89
N ALA A 118 16.41 20.27 19.22
CA ALA A 118 17.51 19.60 19.90
C ALA A 118 17.45 18.07 19.73
N SER A 119 16.26 17.48 19.81
CA SER A 119 16.05 16.04 19.64
C SER A 119 16.34 15.58 18.20
N LEU A 120 15.88 16.33 17.19
CA LEU A 120 16.19 16.06 15.79
C LEU A 120 17.69 16.21 15.49
N LYS A 121 18.38 17.17 16.13
CA LYS A 121 19.83 17.31 16.00
C LYS A 121 20.57 16.10 16.57
N THR A 122 20.14 15.58 17.71
CA THR A 122 20.70 14.33 18.28
C THR A 122 20.43 13.15 17.35
N LEU A 123 19.21 13.03 16.81
CA LEU A 123 18.84 11.96 15.89
C LEU A 123 19.68 11.98 14.61
N ARG A 124 19.96 13.17 14.03
CA ARG A 124 20.89 13.33 12.90
C ARG A 124 22.28 12.80 13.23
N ARG A 125 22.82 13.18 14.38
CA ARG A 125 24.16 12.69 14.83
C ARG A 125 24.18 11.18 15.02
N MET A 126 23.07 10.58 15.46
CA MET A 126 22.94 9.13 15.56
C MET A 126 22.95 8.48 14.18
N ALA A 127 22.14 9.00 13.26
CA ALA A 127 22.02 8.50 11.89
C ALA A 127 23.35 8.59 11.11
N GLU A 128 24.06 9.72 11.21
CA GLU A 128 25.40 9.91 10.63
C GLU A 128 26.40 8.83 11.12
N LYS A 129 26.33 8.46 12.40
CA LYS A 129 27.22 7.42 12.97
C LYS A 129 26.91 6.01 12.47
N VAL A 130 25.69 5.76 11.99
CA VAL A 130 25.25 4.47 11.43
C VAL A 130 25.29 4.47 9.89
N GLY A 131 25.62 5.60 9.26
CA GLY A 131 25.59 5.74 7.80
C GLY A 131 24.16 5.79 7.24
N ALA A 132 23.27 6.49 7.93
CA ALA A 132 21.87 6.64 7.55
C ALA A 132 21.49 8.12 7.38
N ASP A 133 20.54 8.38 6.49
CA ASP A 133 19.89 9.69 6.35
C ASP A 133 18.57 9.71 7.11
N ILE A 134 18.12 10.92 7.46
CA ILE A 134 16.82 11.14 8.09
C ILE A 134 15.93 12.02 7.23
N THR A 135 14.64 11.69 7.18
CA THR A 135 13.61 12.46 6.50
C THR A 135 12.43 12.64 7.44
N VAL A 136 11.99 13.87 7.67
CA VAL A 136 10.79 14.14 8.46
C VAL A 136 9.58 13.79 7.59
N LEU A 137 8.75 12.86 8.05
CA LEU A 137 7.54 12.44 7.36
C LEU A 137 6.39 13.40 7.64
N ARG A 138 6.21 13.80 8.91
CA ARG A 138 5.17 14.75 9.33
C ARG A 138 5.43 15.33 10.71
N GLU A 139 4.76 16.45 10.98
CA GLU A 139 4.65 17.07 12.29
C GLU A 139 3.18 17.18 12.69
N ARG A 140 2.86 16.82 13.93
CA ARG A 140 1.52 16.89 14.51
C ARG A 140 1.54 17.79 15.73
N GLU A 141 0.62 18.74 15.79
CA GLU A 141 0.42 19.55 16.99
C GLU A 141 -0.50 18.82 17.97
N VAL A 142 -0.17 18.91 19.25
CA VAL A 142 -0.91 18.27 20.34
C VAL A 142 -1.43 19.36 21.27
N ASP A 143 -2.73 19.61 21.20
CA ASP A 143 -3.45 20.51 22.11
C ASP A 143 -3.76 19.78 23.42
N TYR A 144 -2.82 19.86 24.36
CA TYR A 144 -3.14 19.78 25.78
C TYR A 144 -3.32 21.22 26.28
N ASP A 145 -4.31 21.50 27.12
CA ASP A 145 -4.65 22.79 27.78
C ASP A 145 -3.44 23.52 28.43
N SER A 146 -2.47 23.92 27.61
CA SER A 146 -1.19 24.52 27.97
C SER A 146 -0.90 25.62 26.96
N ASP A 147 -0.43 26.77 27.44
CA ASP A 147 -0.23 27.99 26.65
C ASP A 147 0.84 27.88 25.53
N VAL A 148 1.51 26.73 25.40
CA VAL A 148 2.63 26.52 24.47
C VAL A 148 2.29 25.37 23.52
N PRO A 149 2.32 25.59 22.19
CA PRO A 149 2.06 24.54 21.23
C PRO A 149 3.13 23.46 21.32
N ARG A 150 2.69 22.21 21.49
CA ARG A 150 3.57 21.04 21.52
C ARG A 150 3.45 20.26 20.23
N LYS A 151 4.58 19.78 19.73
CA LYS A 151 4.67 19.05 18.46
C LYS A 151 5.19 17.64 18.66
N ILE A 152 4.70 16.73 17.83
CA ILE A 152 5.19 15.37 17.66
C ILE A 152 5.67 15.25 16.23
N THR A 153 6.83 14.63 16.04
CA THR A 153 7.44 14.50 14.73
C THR A 153 7.70 13.04 14.42
N GLU A 154 7.25 12.59 13.25
CA GLU A 154 7.58 11.28 12.72
C GLU A 154 8.73 11.41 11.73
N VAL A 155 9.77 10.62 11.93
CA VAL A 155 11.01 10.68 11.17
C VAL A 155 11.31 9.31 10.60
N LEU A 156 11.46 9.22 9.29
CA LEU A 156 12.00 8.06 8.61
C LEU A 156 13.53 8.13 8.62
N VAL A 157 14.16 7.08 9.11
CA VAL A 157 15.60 6.88 9.07
C VAL A 157 15.87 5.79 8.05
N ARG A 158 16.66 6.10 7.02
CA ARG A 158 16.98 5.16 5.95
C ARG A 158 18.49 4.99 5.84
N LYS A 159 18.96 3.75 5.92
CA LYS A 159 20.38 3.42 5.76
C LYS A 159 20.81 3.75 4.32
N VAL A 160 21.95 4.40 4.18
CA VAL A 160 22.58 4.59 2.86
C VAL A 160 23.18 3.25 2.46
N PRO A 161 22.86 2.70 1.27
CA PRO A 161 23.33 1.38 0.87
C PRO A 161 24.85 1.37 0.68
N ASP A 162 25.54 0.49 1.41
CA ASP A 162 27.00 0.31 1.30
C ASP A 162 27.39 -0.68 0.16
N ASN A 163 26.54 -1.69 -0.12
CA ASN A 163 26.89 -2.87 -0.97
C ASN A 163 25.72 -3.40 -1.84
N GLN A 164 25.10 -2.59 -2.71
CA GLN A 164 24.00 -3.02 -3.63
C GLN A 164 22.77 -3.70 -2.98
N GLN A 165 22.71 -3.77 -1.64
CA GLN A 165 21.55 -4.28 -0.91
C GLN A 165 20.53 -3.13 -0.78
N PHE A 166 19.74 -2.92 -1.83
CA PHE A 166 18.59 -2.03 -1.81
C PHE A 166 17.34 -2.78 -1.33
N LEU A 167 16.41 -2.04 -0.73
CA LEU A 167 15.09 -2.57 -0.41
C LEU A 167 14.28 -2.69 -1.71
N ASP A 168 14.00 -3.89 -2.19
CA ASP A 168 13.14 -4.14 -3.37
C ASP A 168 11.75 -4.59 -2.93
N LEU A 169 10.71 -3.92 -3.46
CA LEU A 169 9.31 -4.27 -3.24
C LEU A 169 8.63 -4.53 -4.57
N ARG A 170 7.97 -5.68 -4.69
CA ARG A 170 7.27 -6.06 -5.91
C ARG A 170 5.79 -5.73 -5.81
N VAL A 171 5.29 -4.91 -6.73
CA VAL A 171 3.89 -4.47 -6.76
C VAL A 171 3.22 -4.92 -8.04
N ALA A 172 2.27 -5.85 -7.94
CA ALA A 172 1.49 -6.28 -9.10
C ALA A 172 0.37 -5.30 -9.43
N VAL A 173 0.27 -4.87 -10.68
CA VAL A 173 -0.74 -3.91 -11.11
C VAL A 173 -1.93 -4.62 -11.72
N LEU A 174 -3.08 -4.52 -11.06
CA LEU A 174 -4.31 -5.21 -11.40
C LEU A 174 -5.42 -4.22 -11.77
N GLY A 175 -6.36 -4.63 -12.60
CA GLY A 175 -7.54 -3.82 -12.93
C GLY A 175 -8.12 -4.05 -14.31
N ASN A 176 -9.32 -3.53 -14.56
CA ASN A 176 -10.05 -3.74 -15.82
C ASN A 176 -9.30 -3.19 -17.05
N VAL A 177 -9.75 -3.58 -18.24
CA VAL A 177 -9.37 -2.91 -19.50
C VAL A 177 -9.70 -1.42 -19.39
N ASP A 178 -8.81 -0.57 -19.92
CA ASP A 178 -8.95 0.90 -19.92
C ASP A 178 -9.05 1.58 -18.55
N SER A 179 -8.69 0.87 -17.47
CA SER A 179 -8.50 1.47 -16.14
C SER A 179 -7.29 2.39 -16.05
N GLY A 180 -6.38 2.38 -17.03
CA GLY A 180 -5.21 3.24 -17.04
C GLY A 180 -4.00 2.71 -16.25
N LYS A 181 -3.90 1.38 -16.03
CA LYS A 181 -2.74 0.71 -15.40
C LYS A 181 -1.40 1.13 -16.00
N SER A 182 -1.19 0.79 -17.28
CA SER A 182 0.05 1.09 -18.00
C SER A 182 0.26 2.60 -18.17
N THR A 183 -0.81 3.39 -18.26
CA THR A 183 -0.70 4.86 -18.28
C THR A 183 -0.17 5.37 -16.95
N LEU A 184 -0.71 4.90 -15.82
CA LEU A 184 -0.25 5.28 -14.48
C LEU A 184 1.20 4.88 -14.26
N LEU A 185 1.58 3.66 -14.66
CA LEU A 185 2.96 3.20 -14.56
C LEU A 185 3.91 4.08 -15.37
N GLY A 186 3.57 4.40 -16.63
CA GLY A 186 4.41 5.27 -17.46
C GLY A 186 4.60 6.65 -16.85
N VAL A 187 3.54 7.23 -16.26
CA VAL A 187 3.66 8.53 -15.56
C VAL A 187 4.52 8.42 -14.30
N LEU A 188 4.37 7.35 -13.52
CA LEU A 188 5.14 7.16 -12.28
C LEU A 188 6.63 6.95 -12.56
N THR A 189 6.97 6.11 -13.55
CA THR A 189 8.36 5.76 -13.85
C THR A 189 9.09 6.80 -14.69
N GLN A 190 8.40 7.52 -15.57
CA GLN A 190 9.04 8.50 -16.46
C GLN A 190 8.91 9.94 -15.96
N GLY A 191 7.93 10.22 -15.10
CA GLY A 191 7.74 11.56 -14.52
C GLY A 191 7.03 12.55 -15.42
N GLU A 192 6.72 12.16 -16.66
CA GLU A 192 5.91 12.95 -17.56
C GLU A 192 4.42 12.61 -17.41
N LEU A 193 3.59 13.65 -17.35
CA LEU A 193 2.13 13.48 -17.37
C LEU A 193 1.65 12.95 -18.73
N ASP A 194 0.56 12.20 -18.69
CA ASP A 194 -0.09 11.70 -19.89
C ASP A 194 -0.85 12.83 -20.60
N ASN A 195 -0.84 12.82 -21.93
CA ASN A 195 -1.55 13.80 -22.74
C ASN A 195 -3.05 13.48 -22.93
N GLY A 196 -3.59 12.54 -22.15
CA GLY A 196 -4.96 12.03 -22.25
C GLY A 196 -5.20 11.12 -23.48
N ARG A 197 -4.19 10.92 -24.33
CA ARG A 197 -4.23 10.00 -25.48
C ARG A 197 -3.40 8.74 -25.23
N GLY A 198 -2.87 8.56 -24.02
CA GLY A 198 -2.05 7.40 -23.66
C GLY A 198 -0.64 7.46 -24.23
N ARG A 199 -0.04 8.66 -24.32
CA ARG A 199 1.38 8.82 -24.64
C ARG A 199 2.27 8.10 -23.64
N ALA A 200 1.95 8.20 -22.34
CA ALA A 200 2.77 7.60 -21.29
C ALA A 200 2.84 6.06 -21.38
N ARG A 201 1.76 5.39 -21.79
CA ARG A 201 1.74 3.92 -21.93
C ARG A 201 2.44 3.41 -23.19
N LEU A 202 2.64 4.24 -24.22
CA LEU A 202 3.30 3.79 -25.46
C LEU A 202 4.75 3.37 -25.19
N ASN A 203 5.38 4.01 -24.20
CA ASN A 203 6.74 3.69 -23.81
C ASN A 203 6.87 2.36 -23.06
N LEU A 204 5.75 1.76 -22.64
CA LEU A 204 5.71 0.47 -21.95
C LEU A 204 5.39 -0.70 -22.89
N PHE A 205 4.87 -0.44 -24.08
CA PHE A 205 4.49 -1.49 -25.02
C PHE A 205 5.72 -2.11 -25.68
N ARG A 206 5.79 -3.43 -25.65
CA ARG A 206 6.93 -4.19 -26.16
C ARG A 206 6.64 -4.85 -27.51
N HIS A 207 5.36 -5.08 -27.82
CA HIS A 207 4.97 -5.77 -29.03
C HIS A 207 4.12 -4.90 -29.98
N LEU A 208 4.26 -5.15 -31.29
CA LEU A 208 3.53 -4.41 -32.33
C LEU A 208 2.01 -4.47 -32.15
N HIS A 209 1.47 -5.62 -31.75
CA HIS A 209 0.02 -5.76 -31.52
C HIS A 209 -0.47 -4.97 -30.30
N GLU A 210 0.39 -4.64 -29.34
CA GLU A 210 0.03 -3.77 -28.20
C GLU A 210 -0.09 -2.32 -28.65
N ILE A 211 0.83 -1.88 -29.52
CA ILE A 211 0.79 -0.55 -30.15
C ILE A 211 -0.46 -0.41 -31.03
N GLN A 212 -0.76 -1.43 -31.85
CA GLN A 212 -1.92 -1.43 -32.75
C GLN A 212 -3.25 -1.50 -32.00
N SER A 213 -3.35 -2.36 -30.97
CA SER A 213 -4.59 -2.56 -30.21
C SER A 213 -4.76 -1.56 -29.07
N GLY A 214 -3.69 -0.89 -28.66
CA GLY A 214 -3.64 -0.04 -27.47
C GLY A 214 -3.82 -0.80 -26.15
N ARG A 215 -3.55 -2.11 -26.13
CA ARG A 215 -3.78 -3.00 -24.97
C ARG A 215 -2.54 -3.81 -24.63
N THR A 216 -2.21 -3.85 -23.33
CA THR A 216 -1.19 -4.72 -22.77
C THR A 216 -1.62 -6.18 -22.86
N SER A 217 -0.70 -7.03 -23.30
CA SER A 217 -0.92 -8.44 -23.60
C SER A 217 0.09 -9.36 -22.93
N SER A 218 1.28 -8.86 -22.64
CA SER A 218 2.34 -9.56 -21.90
C SER A 218 2.56 -8.95 -20.51
N ILE A 219 3.38 -9.61 -19.72
CA ILE A 219 3.83 -9.11 -18.41
C ILE A 219 5.03 -8.20 -18.68
N SER A 220 5.03 -7.00 -18.12
CA SER A 220 6.19 -6.11 -18.16
C SER A 220 6.61 -5.69 -16.76
N PHE A 221 7.88 -5.32 -16.64
CA PHE A 221 8.49 -4.86 -15.40
C PHE A 221 8.89 -3.41 -15.55
N GLU A 222 8.46 -2.60 -14.61
CA GLU A 222 8.75 -1.18 -14.55
C GLU A 222 9.30 -0.83 -13.17
N ILE A 223 10.38 -0.07 -13.13
CA ILE A 223 11.13 0.18 -11.89
C ILE A 223 10.92 1.62 -11.45
N LEU A 224 10.72 1.84 -10.17
CA LEU A 224 10.70 3.15 -9.52
C LEU A 224 11.67 3.16 -8.34
N GLY A 225 12.69 4.01 -8.42
CA GLY A 225 13.70 4.15 -7.37
C GLY A 225 13.48 5.40 -6.50
N PHE A 226 13.75 5.25 -5.21
CA PHE A 226 13.78 6.32 -4.22
C PHE A 226 15.19 6.43 -3.61
N ASN A 227 15.67 7.66 -3.48
CA ASN A 227 16.92 7.94 -2.76
C ASN A 227 16.73 7.82 -1.23
N SER A 228 17.82 8.00 -0.48
CA SER A 228 17.81 7.97 0.99
C SER A 228 16.92 9.06 1.62
N LYS A 229 16.64 10.14 0.89
CA LYS A 229 15.79 11.28 1.28
C LYS A 229 14.32 11.11 0.86
N GLY A 230 13.97 10.05 0.14
CA GLY A 230 12.61 9.78 -0.34
C GLY A 230 12.21 10.47 -1.64
N GLU A 231 13.16 11.06 -2.37
CA GLU A 231 12.91 11.62 -3.70
C GLU A 231 13.05 10.55 -4.78
N VAL A 232 12.27 10.67 -5.86
CA VAL A 232 12.31 9.72 -6.98
C VAL A 232 13.54 9.98 -7.85
N VAL A 233 14.29 8.93 -8.17
CA VAL A 233 15.54 9.04 -8.94
C VAL A 233 15.38 8.91 -10.46
N ASN A 234 14.24 8.37 -10.92
CA ASN A 234 14.03 8.01 -12.33
C ASN A 234 13.99 9.19 -13.31
N TYR A 235 13.77 10.41 -12.84
CA TYR A 235 13.38 11.55 -13.69
C TYR A 235 14.54 12.30 -14.36
N SER A 236 15.75 11.74 -14.37
CA SER A 236 16.86 12.29 -15.16
C SER A 236 16.94 11.59 -16.52
N ASP A 237 17.13 12.39 -17.57
CA ASP A 237 16.89 12.10 -19.00
C ASP A 237 17.47 10.80 -19.59
N SER A 238 18.37 10.08 -18.91
CA SER A 238 18.88 8.77 -19.35
C SER A 238 19.53 8.03 -18.19
N ARG A 239 18.75 7.29 -17.40
CA ARG A 239 19.29 6.29 -16.47
C ARG A 239 18.91 4.90 -16.92
N THR A 240 19.90 4.04 -17.10
CA THR A 240 19.66 2.60 -17.25
C THR A 240 19.06 2.05 -15.94
N ALA A 241 18.43 0.87 -16.00
CA ALA A 241 17.93 0.22 -14.79
C ALA A 241 19.05 0.05 -13.73
N GLU A 242 20.29 -0.19 -14.17
CA GLU A 242 21.47 -0.31 -13.32
C GLU A 242 21.78 0.98 -12.56
N GLU A 243 21.78 2.13 -13.24
CA GLU A 243 22.02 3.43 -12.59
C GLU A 243 20.91 3.80 -11.60
N ILE A 244 19.67 3.40 -11.88
CA ILE A 244 18.55 3.54 -10.93
C ILE A 244 18.82 2.68 -9.70
N CYS A 245 19.24 1.43 -9.86
CA CYS A 245 19.60 0.54 -8.76
C CYS A 245 20.74 1.09 -7.90
N GLU A 246 21.78 1.67 -8.52
CA GLU A 246 22.94 2.21 -7.79
C GLU A 246 22.62 3.47 -7.00
N SER A 247 21.76 4.34 -7.54
CA SER A 247 21.39 5.62 -6.91
C SER A 247 20.21 5.50 -5.94
N SER A 248 19.56 4.34 -5.86
CA SER A 248 18.37 4.13 -5.04
C SER A 248 18.68 3.40 -3.74
N SER A 249 18.11 3.90 -2.65
CA SER A 249 18.08 3.20 -1.37
C SER A 249 16.86 2.28 -1.23
N LYS A 250 15.81 2.55 -2.00
CA LYS A 250 14.59 1.74 -2.08
C LYS A 250 14.10 1.67 -3.52
N MET A 251 13.65 0.50 -3.93
CA MET A 251 13.24 0.16 -5.28
C MET A 251 11.85 -0.46 -5.22
N ILE A 252 11.02 -0.07 -6.18
CA ILE A 252 9.70 -0.64 -6.37
C ILE A 252 9.63 -1.17 -7.79
N THR A 253 9.50 -2.48 -7.88
CA THR A 253 9.34 -3.20 -9.13
C THR A 253 7.86 -3.43 -9.38
N PHE A 254 7.30 -2.70 -10.33
CA PHE A 254 5.93 -2.89 -10.79
C PHE A 254 5.84 -4.01 -11.81
N ILE A 255 4.85 -4.87 -11.63
CA ILE A 255 4.52 -5.95 -12.56
C ILE A 255 3.24 -5.53 -13.27
N ASP A 256 3.33 -5.05 -14.51
CA ASP A 256 2.15 -4.68 -15.30
C ASP A 256 1.46 -5.97 -15.79
N LEU A 257 0.22 -6.17 -15.34
CA LEU A 257 -0.58 -7.34 -15.70
C LEU A 257 -1.72 -6.94 -16.64
N ALA A 258 -1.97 -7.82 -17.61
CA ALA A 258 -2.96 -7.59 -18.65
C ALA A 258 -4.38 -7.44 -18.07
N GLY A 259 -5.09 -6.39 -18.50
CA GLY A 259 -6.44 -6.09 -17.97
C GLY A 259 -7.59 -6.90 -18.57
N HIS A 260 -7.37 -7.56 -19.70
CA HIS A 260 -8.44 -8.17 -20.50
C HIS A 260 -8.64 -9.64 -20.12
N HIS A 261 -9.90 -10.09 -20.04
CA HIS A 261 -10.24 -11.46 -19.62
C HIS A 261 -9.52 -12.57 -20.41
N LYS A 262 -9.27 -12.33 -21.72
CA LYS A 262 -8.48 -13.22 -22.59
C LYS A 262 -7.07 -13.53 -22.02
N TYR A 263 -6.48 -12.60 -21.28
CA TYR A 263 -5.13 -12.70 -20.71
C TYR A 263 -5.16 -12.96 -19.19
N LEU A 264 -6.29 -13.45 -18.65
CA LEU A 264 -6.41 -13.78 -17.23
C LEU A 264 -5.39 -14.85 -16.81
N LYS A 265 -5.09 -15.82 -17.69
CA LYS A 265 -4.05 -16.83 -17.44
C LYS A 265 -2.67 -16.20 -17.22
N THR A 266 -2.33 -15.20 -18.04
CA THR A 266 -1.10 -14.41 -17.90
C THR A 266 -1.08 -13.64 -16.58
N THR A 267 -2.22 -13.09 -16.16
CA THR A 267 -2.36 -12.38 -14.88
C THR A 267 -2.18 -13.34 -13.69
N ILE A 268 -2.81 -14.52 -13.72
CA ILE A 268 -2.65 -15.54 -12.67
C ILE A 268 -1.19 -15.97 -12.60
N PHE A 269 -0.56 -16.26 -13.75
CA PHE A 269 0.85 -16.60 -13.82
C PHE A 269 1.71 -15.48 -13.21
N GLY A 270 1.47 -14.22 -13.54
CA GLY A 270 2.22 -13.11 -12.97
C GLY A 270 2.09 -13.00 -11.44
N LEU A 271 0.89 -13.22 -10.90
CA LEU A 271 0.67 -13.18 -9.46
C LEU A 271 1.27 -14.39 -8.72
N THR A 272 1.26 -15.58 -9.34
CA THR A 272 1.79 -16.80 -8.71
C THR A 272 3.29 -16.96 -8.89
N SER A 273 3.82 -16.55 -10.04
CA SER A 273 5.22 -16.82 -10.41
C SER A 273 6.18 -15.78 -9.86
N TYR A 274 5.78 -14.49 -9.85
CA TYR A 274 6.64 -13.42 -9.35
C TYR A 274 6.39 -13.08 -7.88
N CYS A 275 5.43 -13.74 -7.23
CA CYS A 275 5.09 -13.58 -5.81
C CYS A 275 5.18 -12.11 -5.34
N PRO A 276 4.32 -11.22 -5.88
CA PRO A 276 4.36 -9.80 -5.53
C PRO A 276 4.07 -9.61 -4.04
N ASP A 277 4.79 -8.70 -3.41
CA ASP A 277 4.55 -8.33 -2.02
C ASP A 277 3.18 -7.64 -1.88
N PHE A 278 2.87 -6.74 -2.82
CA PHE A 278 1.62 -6.00 -2.81
C PHE A 278 0.93 -6.03 -4.17
N ALA A 279 -0.37 -5.77 -4.19
CA ALA A 279 -1.10 -5.53 -5.42
C ALA A 279 -1.73 -4.12 -5.44
N MET A 280 -1.60 -3.44 -6.57
CA MET A 280 -2.24 -2.15 -6.85
C MET A 280 -3.46 -2.40 -7.75
N LEU A 281 -4.67 -2.25 -7.21
CA LEU A 281 -5.91 -2.38 -7.99
C LEU A 281 -6.32 -1.03 -8.57
N VAL A 282 -6.12 -0.84 -9.87
CA VAL A 282 -6.49 0.37 -10.61
C VAL A 282 -7.93 0.27 -11.13
N VAL A 283 -8.75 1.24 -10.76
CA VAL A 283 -10.17 1.35 -11.13
C VAL A 283 -10.40 2.71 -11.76
N SER A 284 -11.04 2.77 -12.92
CA SER A 284 -11.39 4.07 -13.55
C SER A 284 -12.59 4.70 -12.85
N ALA A 285 -12.50 5.99 -12.51
CA ALA A 285 -13.59 6.75 -11.91
C ALA A 285 -14.87 6.75 -12.77
N ASN A 286 -14.70 6.74 -14.10
CA ASN A 286 -15.79 6.79 -15.07
C ASN A 286 -16.56 5.46 -15.13
N THR A 287 -15.84 4.33 -15.22
CA THR A 287 -16.46 3.01 -15.36
C THR A 287 -16.84 2.39 -14.02
N GLY A 288 -16.16 2.79 -12.95
CA GLY A 288 -16.26 2.14 -11.65
C GLY A 288 -15.87 0.67 -11.70
N ILE A 289 -16.53 -0.13 -10.86
CA ILE A 289 -16.25 -1.57 -10.70
C ILE A 289 -16.93 -2.35 -11.83
N ALA A 290 -16.25 -2.47 -12.96
CA ALA A 290 -16.73 -3.16 -14.15
C ALA A 290 -15.73 -4.20 -14.67
N GLY A 291 -16.24 -5.14 -15.46
CA GLY A 291 -15.45 -6.16 -16.16
C GLY A 291 -14.64 -7.04 -15.21
N THR A 292 -13.35 -7.17 -15.50
CA THR A 292 -12.40 -8.05 -14.80
C THR A 292 -11.95 -7.52 -13.44
N THR A 293 -12.41 -6.33 -13.01
CA THR A 293 -12.02 -5.76 -11.70
C THR A 293 -12.36 -6.69 -10.54
N ARG A 294 -13.54 -7.32 -10.57
CA ARG A 294 -13.97 -8.26 -9.51
C ARG A 294 -13.16 -9.56 -9.54
N GLU A 295 -12.83 -10.04 -10.73
CA GLU A 295 -12.00 -11.23 -10.90
C GLU A 295 -10.59 -10.98 -10.36
N HIS A 296 -9.97 -9.85 -10.71
CA HIS A 296 -8.65 -9.48 -10.21
C HIS A 296 -8.63 -9.24 -8.70
N LEU A 297 -9.66 -8.59 -8.14
CA LEU A 297 -9.83 -8.47 -6.70
C LEU A 297 -9.93 -9.85 -6.03
N GLY A 298 -10.73 -10.75 -6.61
CA GLY A 298 -10.86 -12.13 -6.14
C GLY A 298 -9.54 -12.90 -6.18
N LEU A 299 -8.72 -12.71 -7.22
CA LEU A 299 -7.39 -13.31 -7.34
C LEU A 299 -6.44 -12.80 -6.26
N ALA A 300 -6.35 -11.48 -6.04
CA ALA A 300 -5.51 -10.91 -5.00
C ALA A 300 -5.88 -11.45 -3.61
N MET A 301 -7.19 -11.56 -3.33
CA MET A 301 -7.67 -12.14 -2.08
C MET A 301 -7.41 -13.65 -1.95
N ALA A 302 -7.62 -14.42 -3.02
CA ALA A 302 -7.41 -15.86 -3.02
C ALA A 302 -5.93 -16.21 -2.80
N LEU A 303 -5.02 -15.42 -3.38
CA LEU A 303 -3.58 -15.53 -3.20
C LEU A 303 -3.08 -14.86 -1.92
N LYS A 304 -3.97 -14.25 -1.13
CA LYS A 304 -3.67 -13.51 0.11
C LYS A 304 -2.65 -12.38 -0.07
N VAL A 305 -2.57 -11.81 -1.27
CA VAL A 305 -1.70 -10.66 -1.55
C VAL A 305 -2.38 -9.39 -1.02
N PRO A 306 -1.75 -8.65 -0.08
CA PRO A 306 -2.28 -7.37 0.37
C PRO A 306 -2.39 -6.39 -0.79
N PHE A 307 -3.47 -5.63 -0.85
CA PHE A 307 -3.71 -4.72 -1.97
C PHE A 307 -4.21 -3.35 -1.51
N PHE A 308 -3.86 -2.33 -2.28
CA PHE A 308 -4.41 -0.98 -2.19
C PHE A 308 -5.09 -0.61 -3.51
N ILE A 309 -5.99 0.37 -3.46
CA ILE A 309 -6.84 0.73 -4.61
C ILE A 309 -6.48 2.12 -5.09
N VAL A 310 -6.39 2.26 -6.42
CA VAL A 310 -6.16 3.54 -7.08
C VAL A 310 -7.31 3.82 -8.03
N ILE A 311 -8.04 4.90 -7.76
CA ILE A 311 -9.10 5.40 -8.63
C ILE A 311 -8.49 6.40 -9.60
N SER A 312 -8.37 6.01 -10.87
CA SER A 312 -7.79 6.83 -11.94
C SER A 312 -8.84 7.66 -12.70
N LYS A 313 -8.38 8.55 -13.57
CA LYS A 313 -9.22 9.35 -14.50
C LYS A 313 -10.25 10.24 -13.79
N VAL A 314 -9.88 10.78 -12.63
CA VAL A 314 -10.76 11.70 -11.88
C VAL A 314 -11.00 13.00 -12.64
N ASP A 315 -10.07 13.40 -13.51
CA ASP A 315 -10.15 14.58 -14.39
C ASP A 315 -11.32 14.54 -15.38
N LEU A 316 -11.78 13.35 -15.75
CA LEU A 316 -12.90 13.16 -16.68
C LEU A 316 -14.27 13.18 -15.96
N CYS A 317 -14.29 13.19 -14.64
CA CYS A 317 -15.48 12.93 -13.84
C CYS A 317 -15.82 14.09 -12.91
N SER A 318 -17.12 14.29 -12.65
CA SER A 318 -17.55 15.16 -11.55
C SER A 318 -17.21 14.54 -10.19
N LYS A 319 -17.00 15.39 -9.16
CA LYS A 319 -16.75 14.93 -7.77
C LYS A 319 -17.81 13.94 -7.27
N ALA A 320 -19.08 14.16 -7.63
CA ALA A 320 -20.18 13.27 -7.27
C ALA A 320 -20.05 11.85 -7.89
N THR A 321 -19.48 11.74 -9.08
CA THR A 321 -19.22 10.45 -9.72
C THR A 321 -18.07 9.72 -9.01
N VAL A 322 -16.99 10.43 -8.66
CA VAL A 322 -15.85 9.86 -7.92
C VAL A 322 -16.32 9.34 -6.56
N GLU A 323 -17.07 10.14 -5.80
CA GLU A 323 -17.64 9.72 -4.51
C GLU A 323 -18.57 8.50 -4.63
N ARG A 324 -19.34 8.41 -5.72
CA ARG A 324 -20.17 7.23 -5.98
C ARG A 324 -19.31 5.98 -6.15
N THR A 325 -18.22 6.08 -6.92
CA THR A 325 -17.27 4.97 -7.14
C THR A 325 -16.57 4.57 -5.86
N VAL A 326 -16.13 5.54 -5.04
CA VAL A 326 -15.56 5.28 -3.71
C VAL A 326 -16.57 4.52 -2.84
N LYS A 327 -17.81 5.00 -2.71
CA LYS A 327 -18.87 4.33 -1.94
C LYS A 327 -19.18 2.93 -2.44
N GLN A 328 -19.07 2.68 -3.75
CA GLN A 328 -19.23 1.34 -4.30
C GLN A 328 -18.08 0.42 -3.88
N LEU A 329 -16.83 0.90 -3.94
CA LEU A 329 -15.65 0.14 -3.51
C LEU A 329 -15.71 -0.17 -2.02
N GLU A 330 -16.06 0.82 -1.18
CA GLU A 330 -16.22 0.63 0.26
C GLU A 330 -17.25 -0.47 0.60
N ARG A 331 -18.37 -0.51 -0.14
CA ARG A 331 -19.38 -1.54 0.06
C ARG A 331 -18.84 -2.93 -0.27
N ILE A 332 -18.11 -3.09 -1.36
CA ILE A 332 -17.53 -4.39 -1.74
C ILE A 332 -16.46 -4.82 -0.74
N LEU A 333 -15.59 -3.91 -0.31
CA LEU A 333 -14.55 -4.21 0.67
C LEU A 333 -15.10 -4.63 2.03
N LYS A 334 -16.24 -4.06 2.44
CA LYS A 334 -16.95 -4.41 3.67
C LYS A 334 -17.85 -5.65 3.56
N GLN A 335 -18.05 -6.20 2.36
CA GLN A 335 -18.89 -7.39 2.19
C GLN A 335 -18.28 -8.62 2.86
N PRO A 336 -19.14 -9.56 3.32
CA PRO A 336 -18.67 -10.84 3.84
C PRO A 336 -17.89 -11.58 2.76
N GLY A 337 -16.63 -11.88 3.07
CA GLY A 337 -15.66 -12.46 2.13
C GLY A 337 -14.42 -11.57 1.95
N CYS A 338 -14.58 -10.24 1.90
CA CYS A 338 -13.47 -9.29 1.83
C CYS A 338 -12.99 -8.88 3.23
N ASN A 339 -13.92 -8.51 4.13
CA ASN A 339 -13.64 -8.06 5.50
C ASN A 339 -12.53 -6.99 5.59
N LYS A 340 -12.45 -6.11 4.60
CA LYS A 340 -11.46 -5.03 4.54
C LYS A 340 -12.05 -3.72 5.08
N LEU A 341 -11.19 -2.92 5.72
CA LEU A 341 -11.47 -1.57 6.18
C LEU A 341 -10.92 -0.57 5.15
N PRO A 342 -11.78 0.06 4.34
CA PRO A 342 -11.33 1.07 3.38
C PRO A 342 -10.86 2.34 4.10
N LEU A 343 -9.73 2.88 3.66
CA LEU A 343 -9.17 4.15 4.13
C LEU A 343 -8.95 5.07 2.92
N LEU A 344 -9.76 6.13 2.79
CA LEU A 344 -9.58 7.12 1.72
C LEU A 344 -8.42 8.05 2.06
N VAL A 345 -7.44 8.17 1.16
CA VAL A 345 -6.27 9.02 1.34
C VAL A 345 -6.47 10.33 0.61
N THR A 346 -6.47 11.44 1.37
CA THR A 346 -6.72 12.79 0.82
C THR A 346 -5.59 13.79 1.10
N SER A 347 -4.71 13.47 2.04
CA SER A 347 -3.58 14.30 2.46
C SER A 347 -2.31 13.46 2.58
N ASP A 348 -1.14 14.13 2.61
CA ASP A 348 0.13 13.46 2.86
C ASP A 348 0.14 12.73 4.21
N ASP A 349 -0.50 13.32 5.22
CA ASP A 349 -0.65 12.70 6.54
C ASP A 349 -1.46 11.40 6.48
N ASP A 350 -2.53 11.38 5.70
CA ASP A 350 -3.31 10.16 5.46
C ASP A 350 -2.46 9.11 4.73
N ALA A 351 -1.60 9.52 3.79
CA ALA A 351 -0.72 8.62 3.04
C ALA A 351 0.33 7.95 3.96
N VAL A 352 0.94 8.72 4.87
CA VAL A 352 1.87 8.21 5.90
C VAL A 352 1.15 7.20 6.80
N THR A 353 -0.04 7.56 7.31
CA THR A 353 -0.82 6.66 8.17
C THR A 353 -1.26 5.41 7.42
N ALA A 354 -1.68 5.55 6.16
CA ALA A 354 -2.08 4.43 5.31
C ALA A 354 -0.92 3.45 5.11
N ALA A 355 0.29 3.92 4.82
CA ALA A 355 1.47 3.07 4.62
C ALA A 355 1.82 2.25 5.88
N GLN A 356 1.86 2.91 7.05
CA GLN A 356 2.17 2.25 8.32
C GLN A 356 1.09 1.23 8.70
N GLN A 357 -0.19 1.62 8.60
CA GLN A 357 -1.31 0.75 8.97
C GLN A 357 -1.51 -0.42 8.02
N PHE A 358 -1.29 -0.20 6.72
CA PHE A 358 -1.45 -1.23 5.70
C PHE A 358 -0.45 -2.38 5.87
N ALA A 359 0.77 -2.07 6.30
CA ALA A 359 1.77 -3.08 6.63
C ALA A 359 1.46 -3.86 7.91
N GLN A 360 1.00 -3.17 8.96
CA GLN A 360 0.72 -3.80 10.25
C GLN A 360 -0.59 -4.58 10.28
N SER A 361 -1.60 -4.11 9.55
CA SER A 361 -2.96 -4.63 9.59
C SER A 361 -3.40 -5.07 8.20
N PRO A 362 -3.49 -6.39 7.91
CA PRO A 362 -3.83 -6.89 6.59
C PRO A 362 -5.27 -6.55 6.17
N ASN A 363 -6.10 -6.08 7.10
CA ASN A 363 -7.50 -5.73 6.85
C ASN A 363 -7.65 -4.31 6.30
N ILE A 364 -6.68 -3.42 6.47
CA ILE A 364 -6.81 -2.04 6.00
C ILE A 364 -6.53 -2.01 4.48
N THR A 365 -7.32 -1.24 3.74
CA THR A 365 -7.17 -1.09 2.30
C THR A 365 -7.20 0.39 1.94
N PRO A 366 -6.02 1.01 1.72
CA PRO A 366 -5.93 2.38 1.26
C PRO A 366 -6.58 2.57 -0.10
N ILE A 367 -7.28 3.69 -0.29
CA ILE A 367 -7.91 4.11 -1.53
C ILE A 367 -7.38 5.48 -1.89
N PHE A 368 -6.72 5.57 -3.03
CA PHE A 368 -6.22 6.82 -3.61
C PHE A 368 -7.12 7.24 -4.77
N THR A 369 -7.27 8.53 -4.99
CA THR A 369 -7.94 9.10 -6.15
C THR A 369 -6.94 9.94 -6.90
N LEU A 370 -6.68 9.70 -8.19
CA LEU A 370 -5.65 10.42 -8.94
C LEU A 370 -6.00 10.62 -10.41
N SER A 371 -5.26 11.53 -11.06
CA SER A 371 -5.25 11.69 -12.51
C SER A 371 -3.83 11.65 -13.07
N SER A 372 -3.62 10.79 -14.05
CA SER A 372 -2.38 10.73 -14.83
C SER A 372 -2.24 11.89 -15.82
N VAL A 373 -3.31 12.67 -16.07
CA VAL A 373 -3.33 13.79 -17.02
C VAL A 373 -3.09 15.11 -16.30
N SER A 374 -3.83 15.37 -15.21
CA SER A 374 -3.65 16.61 -14.42
C SER A 374 -2.53 16.51 -13.38
N GLY A 375 -2.10 15.29 -13.03
CA GLY A 375 -1.15 15.05 -11.95
C GLY A 375 -1.75 15.08 -10.55
N GLU A 376 -3.07 15.31 -10.43
CA GLU A 376 -3.77 15.37 -9.15
C GLU A 376 -3.52 14.10 -8.33
N ASN A 377 -3.07 14.28 -7.08
CA ASN A 377 -2.81 13.25 -6.07
C ASN A 377 -1.79 12.15 -6.46
N LEU A 378 -1.00 12.34 -7.52
CA LEU A 378 0.10 11.42 -7.84
C LEU A 378 1.14 11.37 -6.71
N ASP A 379 1.41 12.51 -6.09
CA ASP A 379 2.43 12.60 -5.04
C ASP A 379 2.01 11.84 -3.77
N LEU A 380 0.72 11.76 -3.45
CA LEU A 380 0.21 10.94 -2.34
C LEU A 380 0.56 9.46 -2.51
N VAL A 381 0.48 8.95 -3.74
CA VAL A 381 0.86 7.56 -4.05
C VAL A 381 2.38 7.39 -3.93
N LYS A 382 3.18 8.37 -4.37
CA LYS A 382 4.64 8.33 -4.23
C LYS A 382 5.06 8.33 -2.75
N VAL A 383 4.45 9.18 -1.93
CA VAL A 383 4.68 9.23 -0.47
C VAL A 383 4.33 7.90 0.17
N PHE A 384 3.16 7.35 -0.16
CA PHE A 384 2.73 6.04 0.33
C PHE A 384 3.73 4.93 -0.04
N LEU A 385 4.12 4.85 -1.32
CA LEU A 385 5.06 3.87 -1.84
C LEU A 385 6.47 4.01 -1.22
N ASN A 386 6.92 5.25 -0.99
CA ASN A 386 8.20 5.51 -0.33
C ASN A 386 8.24 4.99 1.11
N ILE A 387 7.11 5.06 1.84
CA ILE A 387 7.03 4.66 3.26
C ILE A 387 6.70 3.18 3.43
N LEU A 388 6.09 2.56 2.42
CA LEU A 388 5.61 1.18 2.46
C LEU A 388 6.72 0.20 2.85
N PRO A 389 6.67 -0.48 4.01
CA PRO A 389 7.74 -1.37 4.45
C PRO A 389 7.66 -2.73 3.74
N PRO A 390 8.74 -3.53 3.75
CA PRO A 390 8.69 -4.92 3.32
C PRO A 390 7.78 -5.76 4.22
N LEU A 391 7.06 -6.72 3.63
CA LEU A 391 6.16 -7.62 4.37
C LEU A 391 6.89 -8.73 5.12
N THR A 392 8.07 -9.13 4.64
CA THR A 392 8.86 -10.20 5.26
C THR A 392 9.83 -9.60 6.28
N ASN A 393 9.76 -10.08 7.52
CA ASN A 393 10.68 -9.66 8.58
C ASN A 393 12.09 -10.21 8.31
N SER A 394 13.10 -9.61 8.95
CA SER A 394 14.50 -10.07 8.87
C SER A 394 14.65 -11.55 9.27
N LYS A 395 13.94 -11.99 10.32
CA LYS A 395 13.92 -13.38 10.81
C LYS A 395 13.39 -14.37 9.76
N GLU A 396 12.27 -14.04 9.12
CA GLU A 396 11.67 -14.90 8.08
C GLU A 396 12.57 -14.97 6.83
N GLN A 397 13.29 -13.89 6.52
CA GLN A 397 14.29 -13.90 5.46
C GLN A 397 15.49 -14.79 5.79
N GLU A 398 16.00 -14.73 7.02
CA GLU A 398 17.08 -15.61 7.46
C GLU A 398 16.67 -17.08 7.38
N GLU A 399 15.42 -17.40 7.73
CA GLU A 399 14.85 -18.74 7.54
C GLU A 399 14.77 -19.11 6.06
N LEU A 400 14.27 -18.21 5.19
CA LEU A 400 14.23 -18.43 3.74
C LEU A 400 15.62 -18.61 3.13
N MET A 401 16.63 -17.89 3.62
CA MET A 401 18.03 -18.04 3.18
C MET A 401 18.64 -19.39 3.56
N GLN A 402 18.10 -20.06 4.59
CA GLN A 402 18.52 -21.41 4.98
C GLN A 402 17.76 -22.51 4.21
N GLN A 403 16.69 -22.16 3.51
CA GLN A 403 15.95 -23.11 2.68
C GLN A 403 16.67 -23.36 1.35
N LEU A 404 16.29 -24.46 0.69
CA LEU A 404 16.79 -24.80 -0.63
C LEU A 404 16.31 -23.75 -1.64
N THR A 405 17.20 -23.33 -2.54
CA THR A 405 16.87 -22.38 -3.58
C THR A 405 15.88 -22.99 -4.57
N GLU A 406 14.69 -22.41 -4.64
CA GLU A 406 13.69 -22.75 -5.66
C GLU A 406 13.80 -21.76 -6.82
N PHE A 407 13.85 -22.27 -8.04
CA PHE A 407 13.86 -21.47 -9.26
C PHE A 407 12.63 -21.75 -10.08
N GLN A 408 12.04 -20.68 -10.62
CA GLN A 408 10.97 -20.78 -11.61
C GLN A 408 11.47 -20.29 -12.96
N ILE A 409 11.40 -21.16 -13.96
CA ILE A 409 11.77 -20.82 -15.33
C ILE A 409 10.57 -20.12 -15.97
N GLU A 410 10.74 -18.84 -16.29
CA GLU A 410 9.75 -18.02 -16.99
C GLU A 410 9.76 -18.27 -18.49
N GLN A 411 10.95 -18.14 -19.09
CA GLN A 411 11.15 -18.21 -20.52
C GLN A 411 12.40 -19.03 -20.79
N ALA A 412 12.28 -19.97 -21.72
CA ALA A 412 13.39 -20.76 -22.22
C ALA A 412 13.60 -20.39 -23.69
N GLU A 413 14.68 -19.67 -23.97
CA GLU A 413 15.08 -19.34 -25.33
C GLU A 413 16.30 -20.18 -25.71
N THR A 414 16.37 -20.56 -26.98
CA THR A 414 17.55 -21.23 -27.53
C THR A 414 18.45 -20.16 -28.11
N LEU A 415 19.62 -19.96 -27.51
CA LEU A 415 20.64 -19.05 -28.04
C LEU A 415 21.59 -19.84 -28.95
N ASP A 416 21.65 -19.46 -30.21
CA ASP A 416 22.67 -19.97 -31.12
C ASP A 416 24.00 -19.26 -30.82
N TYR A 417 24.97 -20.03 -30.32
CA TYR A 417 26.29 -19.57 -29.85
C TYR A 417 27.09 -18.67 -30.84
N TRP A 418 26.71 -18.63 -32.12
CA TRP A 418 27.39 -17.85 -33.15
C TRP A 418 27.06 -16.34 -33.12
N GLU A 419 25.96 -15.92 -32.49
CA GLU A 419 25.59 -14.49 -32.41
C GLU A 419 26.16 -13.74 -31.21
N MET A 420 26.75 -14.42 -30.21
CA MET A 420 27.32 -13.77 -29.02
C MET A 420 28.66 -13.04 -29.24
N PHE A 421 29.28 -13.16 -30.42
CA PHE A 421 30.59 -12.56 -30.74
C PHE A 421 30.53 -11.48 -31.85
N LYS A 422 29.35 -10.96 -32.17
CA LYS A 422 29.18 -9.73 -32.97
C LYS A 422 28.49 -8.67 -32.14
#